data_AF-A0A4Q9V9E3-F1
#
_entry.id   AF-A0A4Q9V9E3-F1
#
_cell.length_a   1.000
_cell.length_b   1.000
_cell.length_c   1.000
_cell.angle_alpha   90.00
_cell.angle_beta   90.00
_cell.angle_gamma   90.00
#
_symmetry.space_group_name_H-M   'P 1'
#
loop_
_entity.id
_entity.type
_entity.pdbx_description
1 polymer ?
#
loop_
_entity_poly.entity_id
_entity_poly.type
_entity_poly.pdbx_seq_one_letter_code
_entity_poly.pdbx_strand_id
1 'polypeptide(L)'
;MMEIKPLQGIGMIKFGMTEKELTEVLGDPTNRQSTSFPANNSESTDLEYAHLGLRFNLTTENNLRLESISINDGGYSLFGEYPIGQEVSFLNKESVKRNMPDLELEYEYMQPGKDSYYSEEKGVLIYSEGGVITSLVLFPEYDTTGENIIWPG
;
A
#
# COMPACT_ATOMS: atom_id res chain seq x y z
N MET A 1 16.63 3.76 3.39
CA MET A 1 15.85 2.51 3.56
C MET A 1 14.72 2.81 4.52
N MET A 2 13.49 2.52 4.12
CA MET A 2 12.28 2.81 4.91
C MET A 2 11.59 1.51 5.30
N GLU A 3 11.10 1.46 6.54
CA GLU A 3 10.39 0.32 7.08
C GLU A 3 8.89 0.47 6.86
N ILE A 4 8.26 -0.58 6.35
CA ILE A 4 6.82 -0.72 6.27
C ILE A 4 6.28 -1.09 7.66
N LYS A 5 5.32 -0.29 8.12
CA LYS A 5 4.58 -0.52 9.35
C LYS A 5 3.12 -0.76 8.98
N PRO A 6 2.68 -2.03 8.88
CA PRO A 6 1.32 -2.36 8.49
C PRO A 6 0.27 -1.58 9.28
N LEU A 7 -0.83 -1.21 8.61
CA LEU A 7 -1.91 -0.36 9.14
C LEU A 7 -1.50 1.07 9.56
N GLN A 8 -0.20 1.41 9.56
CA GLN A 8 0.29 2.72 10.01
C GLN A 8 0.88 3.55 8.87
N GLY A 9 1.67 2.95 7.97
CA GLY A 9 2.32 3.62 6.85
C GLY A 9 3.75 3.15 6.59
N ILE A 10 4.63 4.07 6.16
CA ILE A 10 6.04 3.79 5.85
C ILE A 10 6.97 4.86 6.42
N GLY A 11 7.96 4.46 7.22
CA GLY A 11 8.91 5.42 7.81
C GLY A 11 8.22 6.54 8.61
N MET A 12 8.30 7.77 8.09
CA MET A 12 7.62 8.96 8.66
C MET A 12 6.23 9.22 8.05
N ILE A 13 5.92 8.60 6.91
CA ILE A 13 4.62 8.70 6.24
C ILE A 13 3.62 7.86 7.00
N LYS A 14 2.50 8.47 7.37
CA LYS A 14 1.38 7.79 8.04
C LYS A 14 0.10 7.93 7.24
N PHE A 15 -0.76 6.92 7.31
CA PHE A 15 -2.15 7.09 6.87
C PHE A 15 -2.79 8.27 7.60
N GLY A 16 -3.71 8.95 6.92
CA GLY A 16 -4.36 10.14 7.47
C GLY A 16 -3.64 11.45 7.16
N MET A 17 -2.38 11.41 6.69
CA MET A 17 -1.65 12.61 6.24
C MET A 17 -2.32 13.24 5.01
N THR A 18 -2.36 14.56 4.99
CA THR A 18 -2.82 15.37 3.85
C THR A 18 -1.72 15.49 2.79
N GLU A 19 -2.09 15.85 1.55
CA GLU A 19 -1.13 16.16 0.48
C GLU A 19 -0.06 17.19 0.93
N LYS A 20 -0.47 18.19 1.71
CA LYS A 20 0.44 19.20 2.25
C LYS A 20 1.48 18.58 3.20
N GLU A 21 1.05 17.75 4.15
CA GLU A 21 1.95 17.08 5.09
C GLU A 21 2.90 16.11 4.36
N LEU A 22 2.40 15.40 3.34
CA LEU A 22 3.24 14.55 2.49
C LEU A 22 4.31 15.35 1.76
N THR A 23 3.94 16.53 1.24
CA THR A 23 4.87 17.44 0.55
C THR A 23 5.91 18.01 1.52
N GLU A 24 5.54 18.32 2.77
CA GLU A 24 6.47 18.77 3.80
C GLU A 24 7.50 17.68 4.16
N VAL A 25 7.10 16.40 4.08
CA VAL A 25 7.96 15.25 4.40
C VAL A 25 8.84 14.81 3.23
N LEU A 26 8.31 14.77 2.01
CA LEU A 26 8.97 14.17 0.83
C LEU A 26 9.38 15.19 -0.24
N GLY A 27 8.96 16.45 -0.13
CA GLY A 27 8.98 17.39 -1.25
C GLY A 27 7.81 17.16 -2.22
N ASP A 28 7.85 17.83 -3.35
CA ASP A 28 6.76 17.76 -4.34
C ASP A 28 6.67 16.36 -5.01
N PRO A 29 5.46 15.86 -5.31
CA PRO A 29 5.30 14.66 -6.10
C PRO A 29 5.83 14.88 -7.52
N THR A 30 6.37 13.80 -8.11
CA THR A 30 6.79 13.78 -9.51
C THR A 30 5.61 13.97 -10.45
N ASN A 31 4.45 13.43 -10.09
CA ASN A 31 3.21 13.60 -10.82
C ASN A 31 2.02 13.64 -9.86
N ARG A 32 1.03 14.47 -10.17
CA ARG A 32 -0.23 14.61 -9.43
C ARG A 32 -1.38 14.45 -10.40
N GLN A 33 -2.20 13.43 -10.22
CA GLN A 33 -3.35 13.15 -11.07
C GLN A 33 -4.63 13.15 -10.25
N SER A 34 -5.62 13.95 -10.66
CA SER A 34 -6.96 13.94 -10.09
C SER A 34 -7.92 13.22 -11.03
N THR A 35 -8.77 12.37 -10.48
CA THR A 35 -9.85 11.68 -11.19
C THR A 35 -11.17 11.96 -10.48
N SER A 36 -12.12 12.60 -11.17
CA SER A 36 -13.46 12.85 -10.63
C SER A 36 -14.42 11.71 -10.97
N PHE A 37 -15.24 11.32 -10.00
CA PHE A 37 -16.28 10.31 -10.10
C PHE A 37 -17.65 10.98 -9.91
N PRO A 38 -18.35 11.35 -11.01
CA PRO A 38 -19.61 12.08 -10.91
C PRO A 38 -20.75 11.31 -10.24
N ALA A 39 -20.70 9.97 -10.27
CA ALA A 39 -21.75 9.11 -9.75
C ALA A 39 -21.96 9.23 -8.23
N ASN A 40 -20.88 9.47 -7.48
CA ASN A 40 -20.88 9.64 -6.02
C ASN A 40 -20.36 11.04 -5.60
N ASN A 41 -20.15 11.95 -6.55
CA ASN A 41 -19.57 13.28 -6.28
C ASN A 41 -18.24 13.18 -5.50
N SER A 42 -17.42 12.21 -5.87
CA SER A 42 -16.12 11.93 -5.25
C SER A 42 -14.98 12.31 -6.20
N GLU A 43 -13.82 12.63 -5.66
CA GLU A 43 -12.57 12.79 -6.39
C GLU A 43 -11.48 11.97 -5.71
N SER A 44 -10.66 11.31 -6.52
CA SER A 44 -9.42 10.67 -6.08
C SER A 44 -8.23 11.44 -6.63
N THR A 45 -7.23 11.64 -5.78
CA THR A 45 -5.93 12.24 -6.12
C THR A 45 -4.84 11.19 -5.94
N ASP A 46 -4.14 10.88 -7.02
CA ASP A 46 -2.93 10.08 -7.02
C ASP A 46 -1.70 10.98 -7.01
N LEU A 47 -0.82 10.78 -6.03
CA LEU A 47 0.48 11.44 -5.93
C LEU A 47 1.58 10.42 -6.18
N GLU A 48 2.37 10.62 -7.23
CA GLU A 48 3.46 9.72 -7.60
C GLU A 48 4.82 10.33 -7.23
N TYR A 49 5.61 9.58 -6.46
CA TYR A 49 6.98 9.90 -6.12
C TYR A 49 7.89 8.88 -6.79
N ALA A 50 8.09 9.05 -8.10
CA ALA A 50 8.78 8.05 -8.94
C ALA A 50 10.19 7.72 -8.44
N HIS A 51 10.92 8.74 -7.94
CA HIS A 51 12.27 8.56 -7.39
C HIS A 51 12.31 7.74 -6.09
N LEU A 52 11.17 7.53 -5.44
CA LEU A 52 11.02 6.69 -4.25
C LEU A 52 10.30 5.36 -4.56
N GLY A 53 9.80 5.17 -5.78
CA GLY A 53 8.94 4.04 -6.13
C GLY A 53 7.63 4.01 -5.35
N LEU A 54 7.09 5.19 -4.98
CA LEU A 54 5.86 5.32 -4.21
C LEU A 54 4.74 5.95 -5.03
N ARG A 55 3.51 5.50 -4.80
CA ARG A 55 2.29 6.20 -5.18
C ARG A 55 1.32 6.22 -4.00
N PHE A 56 0.71 7.37 -3.79
CA PHE A 56 -0.25 7.61 -2.72
C PHE A 56 -1.60 7.92 -3.32
N ASN A 57 -2.66 7.39 -2.70
CA ASN A 57 -4.03 7.74 -3.05
C ASN A 57 -4.69 8.52 -1.91
N LEU A 58 -5.45 9.55 -2.26
CA LEU A 58 -6.26 10.37 -1.36
C LEU A 58 -7.62 10.59 -1.99
N THR A 59 -8.72 10.40 -1.25
CA THR A 59 -10.06 10.65 -1.77
C THR A 59 -10.81 11.72 -1.00
N THR A 60 -11.76 12.40 -1.65
CA THR A 60 -12.65 13.35 -0.96
C THR A 60 -13.56 12.67 0.05
N GLU A 61 -13.89 11.39 -0.13
CA GLU A 61 -14.66 10.59 0.84
C GLU A 61 -13.94 10.52 2.19
N ASN A 62 -12.60 10.42 2.14
CA ASN A 62 -11.74 10.41 3.32
C ASN A 62 -11.09 11.76 3.63
N ASN A 63 -11.75 12.87 3.26
CA ASN A 63 -11.31 14.24 3.51
C ASN A 63 -9.92 14.58 2.92
N LEU A 64 -9.59 13.99 1.76
CA LEU A 64 -8.29 14.14 1.07
C LEU A 64 -7.11 13.79 1.97
N ARG A 65 -7.24 12.68 2.69
CA ARG A 65 -6.19 12.07 3.52
C ARG A 65 -5.65 10.81 2.86
N LEU A 66 -4.38 10.52 3.12
CA LEU A 66 -3.70 9.32 2.63
C LEU A 66 -4.41 8.06 3.10
N GLU A 67 -4.94 7.29 2.16
CA GLU A 67 -5.70 6.07 2.42
C GLU A 67 -5.08 4.81 1.79
N SER A 68 -4.16 4.95 0.85
CA SER A 68 -3.36 3.81 0.38
C SER A 68 -1.96 4.23 -0.06
N ILE A 69 -1.03 3.29 0.09
CA ILE A 69 0.37 3.46 -0.29
C ILE A 69 0.76 2.29 -1.19
N SER A 70 1.01 2.56 -2.46
CA SER A 70 1.59 1.61 -3.40
C SER A 70 3.11 1.74 -3.43
N ILE A 71 3.80 0.61 -3.39
CA ILE A 71 5.27 0.50 -3.34
C ILE A 71 5.72 -0.40 -4.47
N ASN A 72 6.60 0.11 -5.35
CA ASN A 72 7.10 -0.60 -6.53
C ASN A 72 8.64 -0.70 -6.56
N ASP A 73 9.32 -0.34 -5.48
CA ASP A 73 10.78 -0.36 -5.38
C ASP A 73 11.28 -1.32 -4.30
N GLY A 74 12.45 -1.94 -4.51
CA GLY A 74 13.04 -2.94 -3.61
C GLY A 74 13.63 -2.40 -2.30
N GLY A 75 13.65 -1.08 -2.10
CA GLY A 75 14.28 -0.43 -0.94
C GLY A 75 13.49 -0.43 0.37
N TYR A 76 12.35 -1.12 0.41
CA TYR A 76 11.41 -1.13 1.54
C TYR A 76 11.41 -2.47 2.27
N SER A 77 11.56 -2.43 3.59
CA SER A 77 11.55 -3.63 4.41
C SER A 77 10.20 -3.87 5.08
N LEU A 78 9.69 -5.09 5.00
CA LEU A 78 8.52 -5.59 5.73
C LEU A 78 8.99 -6.68 6.71
N PHE A 79 8.79 -6.46 8.01
CA PHE A 79 9.27 -7.36 9.09
C PHE A 79 10.77 -7.69 9.02
N GLY A 80 11.59 -6.71 8.59
CA GLY A 80 13.04 -6.87 8.43
C GLY A 80 13.47 -7.55 7.13
N GLU A 81 12.55 -7.91 6.26
CA GLU A 81 12.80 -8.56 4.97
C GLU A 81 12.44 -7.62 3.80
N TYR A 82 12.99 -7.85 2.60
CA TYR A 82 12.73 -7.00 1.42
C TYR A 82 11.94 -7.81 0.37
N PRO A 83 10.60 -7.63 0.28
CA PRO A 83 9.77 -8.54 -0.51
C PRO A 83 9.89 -8.34 -2.03
N ILE A 84 9.96 -7.10 -2.50
CA ILE A 84 9.95 -6.79 -3.94
C ILE A 84 11.21 -7.36 -4.62
N GLY A 85 11.00 -8.08 -5.71
CA GLY A 85 12.04 -8.82 -6.44
C GLY A 85 12.31 -10.23 -5.91
N GLN A 86 11.64 -10.67 -4.85
CA GLN A 86 11.71 -12.06 -4.37
C GLN A 86 10.68 -12.94 -5.08
N GLU A 87 10.97 -14.23 -5.20
CA GLU A 87 10.00 -15.26 -5.61
C GLU A 87 8.83 -15.33 -4.62
N VAL A 88 7.61 -15.66 -5.05
CA VAL A 88 6.43 -15.83 -4.17
C VAL A 88 6.64 -16.82 -3.03
N SER A 89 7.57 -17.78 -3.21
CA SER A 89 7.99 -18.68 -2.12
C SER A 89 8.55 -17.94 -0.89
N PHE A 90 9.00 -16.70 -1.03
CA PHE A 90 9.38 -15.78 0.05
C PHE A 90 8.26 -15.60 1.08
N LEU A 91 7.00 -15.58 0.63
CA LEU A 91 5.83 -15.46 1.51
C LEU A 91 5.72 -16.63 2.50
N ASN A 92 6.40 -17.74 2.22
CA ASN A 92 6.47 -18.90 3.10
C ASN A 92 7.53 -18.80 4.22
N LYS A 93 8.36 -17.74 4.25
CA LYS A 93 9.33 -17.54 5.32
C LYS A 93 8.63 -17.43 6.68
N GLU A 94 9.24 -17.99 7.71
CA GLU A 94 8.73 -17.93 9.09
C GLU A 94 8.53 -16.48 9.57
N SER A 95 9.41 -15.56 9.18
CA SER A 95 9.27 -14.12 9.50
C SER A 95 7.99 -13.52 8.90
N VAL A 96 7.61 -13.94 7.70
CA VAL A 96 6.37 -13.49 7.04
C VAL A 96 5.17 -14.18 7.67
N LYS A 97 5.15 -15.52 7.73
CA LYS A 97 4.05 -16.31 8.28
C LYS A 97 3.71 -15.98 9.73
N ARG A 98 4.71 -15.72 10.57
CA ARG A 98 4.47 -15.36 11.97
C ARG A 98 3.83 -13.99 12.13
N ASN A 99 4.10 -13.06 11.22
CA ASN A 99 3.58 -11.68 11.30
C ASN A 99 2.35 -11.43 10.42
N MET A 100 2.10 -12.25 9.41
CA MET A 100 0.91 -12.26 8.54
C MET A 100 0.37 -13.69 8.41
N PRO A 101 -0.19 -14.26 9.48
CA PRO A 101 -0.67 -15.64 9.47
C PRO A 101 -1.92 -15.84 8.59
N ASP A 102 -2.62 -14.76 8.28
CA ASP A 102 -3.81 -14.68 7.45
C ASP A 102 -3.52 -14.34 5.98
N LEU A 103 -2.24 -14.21 5.59
CA LEU A 103 -1.88 -13.94 4.20
C LEU A 103 -2.29 -15.09 3.29
N GLU A 104 -3.24 -14.82 2.40
CA GLU A 104 -3.76 -15.81 1.47
C GLU A 104 -3.80 -15.30 0.03
N LEU A 105 -3.90 -16.22 -0.92
CA LEU A 105 -4.09 -15.89 -2.33
C LEU A 105 -5.50 -15.28 -2.48
N GLU A 106 -5.56 -13.99 -2.80
CA GLU A 106 -6.82 -13.25 -2.98
C GLU A 106 -7.37 -13.48 -4.39
N TYR A 107 -6.50 -13.36 -5.40
CA TYR A 107 -6.89 -13.49 -6.80
C TYR A 107 -5.77 -14.06 -7.67
N GLU A 108 -6.10 -15.10 -8.42
CA GLU A 108 -5.31 -15.66 -9.53
C GLU A 108 -5.84 -15.07 -10.83
N TYR A 109 -5.04 -14.22 -11.50
CA TYR A 109 -5.49 -13.59 -12.73
C TYR A 109 -5.51 -14.60 -13.88
N MET A 110 -6.49 -14.50 -14.78
CA MET A 110 -6.52 -15.32 -16.00
C MET A 110 -5.30 -15.12 -16.91
N GLN A 111 -4.55 -14.03 -16.72
CA GLN A 111 -3.26 -13.82 -17.36
C GLN A 111 -2.22 -14.68 -16.66
N PRO A 112 -1.52 -15.60 -17.37
CA PRO A 112 -0.56 -16.49 -16.76
C PRO A 112 0.49 -15.73 -15.95
N GLY A 113 0.65 -16.15 -14.69
CA GLY A 113 1.70 -15.66 -13.81
C GLY A 113 1.42 -14.31 -13.17
N LYS A 114 0.17 -13.84 -13.07
CA LYS A 114 -0.18 -12.71 -12.21
C LYS A 114 -1.04 -13.17 -11.05
N ASP A 115 -0.56 -12.95 -9.84
CA ASP A 115 -1.25 -13.33 -8.61
C ASP A 115 -1.24 -12.18 -7.61
N SER A 116 -2.24 -12.15 -6.74
CA SER A 116 -2.30 -11.23 -5.61
C SER A 116 -2.60 -11.96 -4.31
N TYR A 117 -1.94 -11.53 -3.25
CA TYR A 117 -2.07 -12.08 -1.90
C TYR A 117 -2.43 -10.99 -0.92
N TYR A 118 -3.39 -11.24 -0.03
CA TYR A 118 -3.88 -10.24 0.91
C TYR A 118 -3.83 -10.75 2.35
N SER A 119 -3.39 -9.89 3.26
CA SER A 119 -3.52 -10.06 4.70
C SER A 119 -4.44 -8.96 5.21
N GLU A 120 -5.64 -9.34 5.63
CA GLU A 120 -6.65 -8.45 6.19
C GLU A 120 -6.18 -7.87 7.53
N GLU A 121 -5.60 -8.70 8.41
CA GLU A 121 -5.10 -8.29 9.71
C GLU A 121 -3.95 -7.28 9.64
N LYS A 122 -3.27 -7.19 8.48
CA LYS A 122 -2.18 -6.24 8.25
C LYS A 122 -2.50 -5.16 7.22
N GLY A 123 -3.61 -5.27 6.49
CA GLY A 123 -3.93 -4.36 5.39
C GLY A 123 -2.80 -4.33 4.36
N VAL A 124 -2.26 -5.49 3.98
CA VAL A 124 -1.17 -5.61 3.01
C VAL A 124 -1.61 -6.47 1.85
N LEU A 125 -1.63 -5.87 0.67
CA LEU A 125 -1.82 -6.53 -0.61
C LEU A 125 -0.48 -6.66 -1.32
N ILE A 126 -0.17 -7.85 -1.81
CA ILE A 126 1.09 -8.19 -2.46
C ILE A 126 0.77 -8.66 -3.87
N TYR A 127 1.33 -7.98 -4.87
CA TYR A 127 1.23 -8.41 -6.26
C TYR A 127 2.49 -9.15 -6.70
N SER A 128 2.28 -10.18 -7.52
CA SER A 128 3.36 -10.88 -8.20
C SER A 128 3.12 -11.00 -9.69
N GLU A 129 4.20 -11.00 -10.45
CA GLU A 129 4.21 -11.27 -11.89
C GLU A 129 5.33 -12.26 -12.22
N GLY A 130 5.03 -13.30 -12.99
CA GLY A 130 5.96 -14.39 -13.31
C GLY A 130 6.48 -15.15 -12.10
N GLY A 131 5.73 -15.18 -10.98
CA GLY A 131 6.17 -15.77 -9.72
C GLY A 131 7.07 -14.88 -8.87
N VAL A 132 7.31 -13.63 -9.27
CA VAL A 132 8.14 -12.66 -8.55
C VAL A 132 7.26 -11.54 -7.98
N ILE A 133 7.47 -11.18 -6.72
CA ILE A 133 6.77 -10.05 -6.07
C ILE A 133 7.20 -8.75 -6.74
N THR A 134 6.25 -8.00 -7.27
CA THR A 134 6.49 -6.76 -8.03
C THR A 134 6.08 -5.52 -7.27
N SER A 135 5.05 -5.60 -6.44
CA SER A 135 4.57 -4.46 -5.67
C SER A 135 3.82 -4.85 -4.41
N LEU A 136 3.67 -3.86 -3.54
CA LEU A 136 2.90 -3.92 -2.31
C LEU A 136 1.91 -2.76 -2.31
N VAL A 137 0.71 -2.97 -1.81
CA VAL A 137 -0.24 -1.90 -1.47
C VAL A 137 -0.59 -2.03 0.00
N LEU A 138 -0.46 -0.93 0.71
CA LEU A 138 -0.79 -0.84 2.13
C LEU A 138 -2.10 -0.09 2.30
N PHE A 139 -2.91 -0.57 3.23
CA PHE A 139 -4.18 0.02 3.65
C PHE A 139 -4.16 0.33 5.15
N PRO A 140 -4.93 1.35 5.60
CA PRO A 140 -5.09 1.64 7.01
C PRO A 140 -5.98 0.60 7.68
N GLU A 141 -6.09 0.71 9.01
CA GLU A 141 -7.09 -0.04 9.77
C GLU A 141 -8.49 0.51 9.50
N TYR A 142 -9.48 -0.38 9.43
CA TYR A 142 -10.90 -0.03 9.33
C TYR A 142 -11.63 -0.48 10.59
N ASP A 143 -12.73 0.19 10.91
CA ASP A 143 -13.58 -0.20 12.02
C ASP A 143 -14.29 -1.55 11.74
N THR A 144 -15.05 -2.04 12.71
CA THR A 144 -15.76 -3.33 12.59
C THR A 144 -16.81 -3.36 11.48
N THR A 145 -17.17 -2.21 10.89
CA THR A 145 -18.08 -2.14 9.75
C THR A 145 -17.35 -2.26 8.42
N GLY A 146 -16.03 -2.02 8.41
CA GLY A 146 -15.22 -1.93 7.19
C GLY A 146 -15.42 -0.61 6.42
N GLU A 147 -16.28 0.29 6.90
CA GLU A 147 -16.62 1.53 6.19
C GLU A 147 -15.78 2.72 6.64
N ASN A 148 -15.39 2.78 7.92
CA ASN A 148 -14.66 3.92 8.46
C ASN A 148 -13.20 3.58 8.76
N ILE A 149 -12.30 4.44 8.30
CA ILE A 149 -10.88 4.33 8.58
C ILE A 149 -10.59 4.75 10.03
N ILE A 150 -9.79 3.93 10.72
CA ILE A 150 -9.16 4.24 12.00
C ILE A 150 -7.76 4.80 11.72
N TRP A 151 -7.64 6.12 11.77
CA TRP A 151 -6.36 6.78 11.50
C TRP A 151 -5.33 6.48 12.60
N PRO A 152 -4.06 6.19 12.24
CA PRO A 152 -3.00 6.02 13.21
C PRO A 152 -2.72 7.34 13.95
N GLY A 153 -2.57 7.26 15.28
CA GLY A 153 -2.20 8.39 16.15
C GLY A 153 -0.76 8.88 15.98
#